data_AF-A0A5D2VTB3-F1
#
_entry.id   AF-A0A5D2VTB3-F1
#
_cell.length_a   1.000
_cell.length_b   1.000
_cell.length_c   1.000
_cell.angle_alpha   90.00
_cell.angle_beta   90.00
_cell.angle_gamma   90.00
#
_symmetry.space_group_name_H-M   'P 1'
#
loop_
_entity.id
_entity.type
_entity.pdbx_description
1 polymer ?
#
loop_
_entity_poly.entity_id
_entity_poly.type
_entity_poly.pdbx_seq_one_letter_code
_entity_poly.pdbx_strand_id
1 'polypeptide(L)'
;GKLIIIANNCPPLRKSVIEYYAMLCKVGVHHYNGNNVDLGTACGKYFRVCCLSIIDPEPLPNPTEDSANFIDQPKLISAALVKAAKQAENDAVGQELQKQLEAAGTETSSGVIQSSNR
;
A
#
# COMPACT_ATOMS: atom_id res chain seq x y z
N GLY A 1 20.88 20.13 -10.67
CA GLY A 1 20.79 20.22 -12.15
C GLY A 1 19.89 19.09 -12.64
N LYS A 2 19.04 19.33 -13.65
CA LYS A 2 18.04 18.35 -14.10
C LYS A 2 18.61 17.44 -15.21
N LEU A 3 18.27 16.16 -15.18
CA LEU A 3 18.75 15.15 -16.15
C LEU A 3 17.63 14.18 -16.52
N ILE A 4 17.51 13.82 -17.80
CA ILE A 4 16.58 12.80 -18.29
C ILE A 4 17.39 11.59 -18.75
N ILE A 5 16.96 10.38 -18.37
CA ILE A 5 17.55 9.12 -18.86
C ILE A 5 16.50 8.37 -19.68
N ILE A 6 16.90 7.89 -20.87
CA ILE A 6 16.03 7.16 -21.80
C ILE A 6 16.61 5.77 -22.05
N ALA A 7 15.80 4.72 -21.85
CA ALA A 7 16.16 3.34 -22.18
C ALA A 7 16.28 3.13 -23.70
N ASN A 8 17.16 2.21 -24.12
CA ASN A 8 17.42 1.96 -25.54
C ASN A 8 16.19 1.43 -26.29
N ASN A 9 15.32 0.66 -25.62
CA ASN A 9 14.11 0.09 -26.21
C ASN A 9 12.87 1.00 -26.10
N CYS A 10 13.05 2.30 -25.79
CA CYS A 10 11.95 3.25 -25.83
C CYS A 10 11.48 3.45 -27.29
N PRO A 11 10.16 3.35 -27.60
CA PRO A 11 9.66 3.55 -28.96
C PRO A 11 10.14 4.88 -29.55
N PRO A 12 10.58 4.90 -30.83
CA PRO A 12 11.23 6.07 -31.42
C PRO A 12 10.37 7.32 -31.35
N LEU A 13 9.05 7.20 -31.59
CA LEU A 13 8.12 8.32 -31.47
C LEU A 13 8.14 8.95 -30.07
N ARG A 14 8.16 8.13 -29.02
CA ARG A 14 8.17 8.60 -27.63
C ARG A 14 9.52 9.21 -27.26
N LYS A 15 10.61 8.58 -27.73
CA LYS A 15 11.97 9.07 -27.56
C LYS A 15 12.14 10.46 -28.18
N SER A 16 11.72 10.65 -29.44
CA SER A 16 11.81 11.94 -30.13
C SER A 16 10.99 13.04 -29.45
N VAL A 17 9.80 12.72 -28.95
CA VAL A 17 8.97 13.69 -28.19
C VAL A 17 9.67 14.13 -26.91
N ILE A 18 10.28 13.20 -26.17
CA ILE A 18 10.98 13.51 -24.92
C ILE A 18 12.25 14.32 -25.18
N GLU A 19 13.05 13.93 -26.18
CA GLU A 19 14.24 14.67 -26.59
C GLU A 19 13.89 16.09 -27.01
N TYR A 20 12.79 16.27 -27.75
CA TYR A 20 12.29 17.58 -28.16
C TYR A 20 11.95 18.46 -26.95
N TYR A 21 11.17 17.95 -25.98
CA TYR A 21 10.86 18.71 -24.76
C TYR A 21 12.10 18.98 -23.89
N ALA A 22 13.04 18.03 -23.83
CA ALA A 22 14.29 18.20 -23.10
C ALA A 22 15.15 19.31 -23.71
N MET A 23 15.23 19.36 -25.05
CA MET A 23 15.93 20.40 -25.80
C MET A 23 15.35 21.79 -25.53
N LEU A 24 14.02 21.94 -25.60
CA LEU A 24 13.34 23.21 -25.30
C LEU A 24 13.64 23.68 -23.87
N CYS A 25 13.67 22.75 -22.92
CA CYS A 25 13.95 23.03 -21.51
C CYS A 25 15.45 23.16 -21.20
N LYS A 26 16.35 22.95 -22.18
CA LYS A 26 17.81 22.88 -22.00
C LYS A 26 18.23 21.88 -20.92
N VAL A 27 17.54 20.74 -20.86
CA VAL A 27 17.81 19.65 -19.91
C VAL A 27 18.74 18.63 -20.57
N GLY A 28 19.69 18.10 -19.80
CA GLY A 28 20.56 17.03 -20.28
C GLY A 28 19.77 15.75 -20.56
N VAL A 29 20.09 15.05 -21.65
CA VAL A 29 19.51 13.75 -21.98
C VAL A 29 20.63 12.72 -22.04
N HIS A 30 20.47 11.61 -21.32
CA HIS A 30 21.41 10.50 -21.32
C HIS A 30 20.74 9.24 -21.89
N HIS A 31 21.32 8.69 -22.95
CA HIS A 31 20.85 7.44 -23.54
C HIS A 31 21.44 6.26 -22.79
N TYR A 32 20.58 5.55 -22.07
CA TYR A 32 20.95 4.32 -21.39
C TYR A 32 21.01 3.17 -22.39
N ASN A 33 22.14 2.46 -22.43
CA ASN A 33 22.37 1.35 -23.37
C ASN A 33 21.59 0.07 -23.03
N GLY A 34 20.97 -0.02 -21.84
CA GLY A 34 20.14 -1.16 -21.44
C GLY A 34 18.66 -1.00 -21.78
N ASN A 35 17.87 -1.97 -21.34
CA ASN A 35 16.43 -2.00 -21.59
C ASN A 35 15.61 -1.32 -20.47
N ASN A 36 14.31 -1.15 -20.68
CA ASN A 36 13.39 -0.56 -19.70
C ASN A 36 13.09 -1.43 -18.46
N VAL A 37 13.40 -2.73 -18.49
CA VAL A 37 13.31 -3.63 -17.33
C VAL A 37 14.52 -3.39 -16.42
N ASP A 38 15.72 -3.36 -16.98
CA ASP A 38 16.97 -3.11 -16.26
C ASP A 38 16.97 -1.73 -15.64
N LEU A 39 16.49 -0.71 -16.38
CA LEU A 39 16.36 0.65 -15.88
C LEU A 39 15.35 0.75 -14.73
N GLY A 40 14.20 0.06 -14.83
CA GLY A 40 13.23 -0.02 -13.73
C GLY A 40 13.80 -0.72 -12.49
N THR A 41 14.52 -1.82 -12.71
CA THR A 41 15.18 -2.60 -11.65
C THR A 41 16.27 -1.79 -10.96
N ALA A 42 17.08 -1.04 -11.71
CA ALA A 42 18.09 -0.13 -11.18
C ALA A 42 17.49 1.00 -10.33
N CYS A 43 16.25 1.39 -10.60
CA CYS A 43 15.49 2.35 -9.79
C CYS A 43 14.68 1.70 -8.65
N GLY A 44 14.80 0.39 -8.41
CA GLY A 44 14.05 -0.33 -7.38
C GLY A 44 12.56 -0.49 -7.69
N LYS A 45 12.16 -0.44 -8.97
CA LYS A 45 10.77 -0.59 -9.42
C LYS A 45 10.54 -1.95 -10.08
N TYR A 46 9.43 -2.61 -9.74
CA TYR A 46 9.00 -3.89 -10.33
C TYR A 46 8.26 -3.76 -11.68
N PHE A 47 8.16 -2.55 -12.20
CA PHE A 47 7.54 -2.27 -13.49
C PHE A 47 8.57 -1.67 -14.46
N ARG A 48 8.27 -1.80 -15.75
CA ARG A 48 9.14 -1.33 -16.83
C ARG A 48 9.16 0.20 -16.89
N VAL A 49 10.36 0.78 -16.86
CA VAL A 49 10.58 2.24 -16.93
C VAL A 49 11.32 2.58 -18.22
N CYS A 50 10.65 3.22 -19.17
CA CYS A 50 11.29 3.64 -20.42
C CYS A 50 12.10 4.93 -20.27
N CYS A 51 11.68 5.83 -19.39
CA CYS A 51 12.29 7.14 -19.21
C CYS A 51 12.15 7.57 -17.74
N LEU A 52 13.16 8.26 -17.20
CA LEU A 52 13.14 8.86 -15.87
C LEU A 52 13.72 10.27 -15.91
N SER A 53 13.28 11.13 -14.98
CA SER A 53 13.77 12.49 -14.81
C SER A 53 14.33 12.67 -13.41
N ILE A 54 15.52 13.23 -13.29
CA ILE A 54 16.18 13.60 -12.04
C ILE A 54 15.95 15.10 -11.85
N ILE A 55 15.23 15.47 -10.79
CA ILE A 55 14.73 16.84 -10.57
C ILE A 55 15.53 17.53 -9.45
N ASP A 56 15.87 16.80 -8.39
CA ASP A 56 16.84 17.15 -7.35
C ASP A 56 17.22 15.90 -6.54
N PRO A 57 18.44 15.76 -6.00
CA PRO A 57 18.72 14.77 -4.97
C PRO A 57 18.12 15.27 -3.65
N GLU A 58 17.01 14.67 -3.20
CA GLU A 58 16.51 14.93 -1.85
C GLU A 58 17.57 14.50 -0.83
N PRO A 59 17.96 15.38 0.13
CA PRO A 59 18.71 14.96 1.29
C PRO A 59 17.83 13.96 2.04
N LEU A 60 18.31 12.72 2.17
CA LEU A 60 17.61 11.68 2.91
C LEU A 60 17.19 12.24 4.29
N PRO A 61 15.90 12.20 4.67
CA PRO A 61 15.58 12.26 6.08
C PRO A 61 16.35 11.13 6.78
N ASN A 62 16.89 11.44 7.96
CA ASN A 62 17.32 10.49 8.98
C ASN A 62 16.66 9.11 8.83
N PRO A 63 17.41 7.99 8.96
CA PRO A 63 16.91 6.64 8.72
C PRO A 63 15.83 6.28 9.75
N THR A 64 14.59 6.67 9.49
CA THR A 64 13.40 6.31 10.27
C THR A 64 12.12 6.28 9.43
N GLU A 65 12.22 6.27 8.10
CA GLU A 65 11.03 6.15 7.25
C GLU A 65 11.22 5.04 6.21
N ASP A 66 11.08 3.81 6.69
CA ASP A 66 10.44 2.64 6.04
C ASP A 66 10.54 2.50 4.51
N SER A 67 11.71 2.76 3.94
CA SER A 67 12.00 2.40 2.54
C SER A 67 12.19 0.88 2.35
N ALA A 68 12.14 0.10 3.42
CA ALA A 68 12.11 -1.36 3.40
C ALA A 68 10.68 -1.88 3.27
N ASN A 69 9.94 -1.49 2.22
CA ASN A 69 8.63 -2.11 1.96
C ASN A 69 8.18 -2.14 0.49
N PHE A 70 9.11 -2.17 -0.46
CA PHE A 70 8.74 -2.50 -1.84
C PHE A 70 9.37 -3.80 -2.37
N ILE A 71 10.39 -4.35 -1.70
CA ILE A 71 11.05 -5.60 -2.13
C ILE A 71 10.41 -6.87 -1.51
N ASP A 72 9.44 -6.73 -0.59
CA ASP A 72 8.89 -7.86 0.20
C ASP A 72 7.40 -8.16 -0.02
N GLN A 73 6.95 -8.18 -1.28
CA GLN A 73 5.68 -8.84 -1.63
C GLN A 73 5.89 -9.81 -2.79
N PRO A 74 6.09 -11.10 -2.48
CA PRO A 74 4.99 -12.04 -2.70
C PRO A 74 5.02 -13.28 -1.77
N LYS A 75 5.07 -13.12 -0.44
CA LYS A 75 4.82 -14.25 0.48
C LYS A 75 3.95 -13.93 1.70
N LEU A 76 3.82 -12.66 2.10
CA LEU A 76 3.08 -12.30 3.32
C LEU A 76 1.57 -12.06 3.10
N ILE A 77 1.12 -11.85 1.85
CA ILE A 77 -0.31 -11.61 1.56
C ILE A 77 -1.15 -12.88 1.73
N SER A 78 -0.59 -14.08 1.48
CA SER A 78 -1.36 -15.33 1.58
C SER A 78 -1.68 -15.72 3.01
N ALA A 79 -0.77 -15.53 3.96
CA ALA A 79 -0.99 -15.89 5.36
C ALA A 79 -1.99 -14.96 6.05
N ALA A 80 -1.91 -13.64 5.78
CA ALA A 80 -2.82 -12.66 6.36
C ALA A 80 -4.26 -12.83 5.82
N LEU A 81 -4.42 -13.11 4.52
CA LEU A 81 -5.74 -13.27 3.89
C LEU A 81 -6.41 -14.61 4.29
N VAL A 82 -5.62 -15.68 4.45
CA VAL A 82 -6.12 -16.97 4.99
C VAL A 82 -6.49 -16.86 6.46
N LYS A 83 -5.75 -16.09 7.27
CA LYS A 83 -6.07 -15.85 8.69
C LYS A 83 -7.30 -14.96 8.86
N ALA A 84 -7.47 -13.95 7.99
CA ALA A 84 -8.65 -13.09 7.98
C ALA A 84 -9.94 -13.83 7.56
N ALA A 85 -9.84 -14.74 6.58
CA ALA A 85 -10.98 -15.55 6.15
C ALA A 85 -11.47 -16.54 7.21
N LYS A 86 -10.62 -16.94 8.16
CA LYS A 86 -10.95 -17.92 9.21
C LYS A 86 -11.45 -17.31 10.53
N GLN A 87 -11.27 -16.00 10.71
CA GLN A 87 -11.69 -15.28 11.93
C GLN A 87 -13.08 -14.64 11.77
N ALA A 88 -13.63 -14.55 10.56
CA ALA A 88 -14.92 -13.91 10.30
C ALA A 88 -16.15 -14.73 10.73
N GLU A 89 -16.01 -16.01 11.11
CA GLU A 89 -17.15 -16.84 11.56
C GLU A 89 -17.33 -16.89 13.08
N ASN A 90 -16.31 -16.56 13.89
CA ASN A 90 -16.35 -16.87 15.34
C ASN A 90 -16.52 -15.68 16.29
N ASP A 91 -16.45 -14.43 15.81
CA ASP A 91 -16.55 -13.27 16.71
C ASP A 91 -18.01 -12.83 16.97
N ALA A 92 -18.93 -13.07 16.03
CA ALA A 92 -20.35 -12.70 16.18
C ALA A 92 -21.10 -13.62 17.16
N VAL A 93 -20.83 -14.93 17.12
CA VAL A 93 -21.45 -15.91 18.04
C VAL A 93 -20.91 -15.75 19.47
N GLY A 94 -19.62 -15.42 19.61
CA GLY A 94 -18.97 -15.21 20.90
C GLY A 94 -19.48 -13.98 21.64
N GLN A 95 -19.75 -12.87 20.93
CA GLN A 95 -20.25 -11.64 21.55
C GLN A 95 -21.73 -11.74 21.96
N GLU A 96 -22.56 -12.47 21.23
CA GLU A 96 -23.97 -12.65 21.56
C GLU A 96 -24.16 -13.52 22.81
N LEU A 97 -23.36 -14.58 22.98
CA LEU A 97 -23.43 -15.45 24.16
C LEU A 97 -23.01 -14.72 25.45
N GLN A 98 -22.02 -13.82 25.36
CA GLN A 98 -21.59 -12.96 26.47
C GLN A 98 -22.69 -11.96 26.87
N LYS A 99 -23.38 -11.40 25.86
CA LYS A 99 -24.49 -10.44 26.05
C LYS A 99 -25.72 -11.09 26.71
N GLN A 100 -26.03 -12.34 26.37
CA GLN A 100 -27.13 -13.08 27.00
C GLN A 100 -26.83 -13.48 28.45
N LEU A 101 -25.55 -13.70 28.81
CA LEU A 101 -25.16 -14.04 30.17
C LEU A 101 -25.25 -12.84 31.13
N GLU A 102 -24.96 -11.62 30.66
CA GLU A 102 -25.13 -10.38 31.46
C GLU A 102 -26.60 -9.98 31.62
N ALA A 103 -27.45 -10.17 30.60
CA ALA A 103 -28.87 -9.83 30.65
C ALA A 103 -29.65 -10.67 31.68
N ALA A 104 -29.21 -11.90 31.99
CA ALA A 104 -29.85 -12.77 32.98
C ALA A 104 -29.47 -12.44 34.44
N GLY A 105 -28.57 -11.48 34.69
CA GLY A 105 -27.98 -11.20 36.00
C GLY A 105 -28.67 -10.14 36.88
N THR A 106 -29.67 -9.40 36.38
CA THR A 106 -30.23 -8.25 37.10
C THR A 106 -31.75 -8.11 36.98
N GLU A 107 -32.50 -9.09 37.50
CA GLU A 107 -33.84 -8.81 38.02
C GLU A 107 -34.10 -9.64 39.28
N THR A 108 -33.50 -9.21 40.38
CA THR A 108 -34.01 -9.55 41.71
C THR A 108 -34.06 -8.29 42.58
N SER A 109 -35.21 -8.13 43.24
CA SER A 109 -35.47 -7.31 44.42
C SER A 109 -35.80 -5.82 44.23
N SER A 110 -37.09 -5.55 44.05
CA SER A 110 -37.92 -4.66 44.91
C SER A 110 -39.36 -4.77 44.39
N GLY A 111 -40.32 -5.40 45.06
CA GLY A 111 -40.82 -5.11 46.41
C GLY A 111 -42.29 -4.65 46.27
N VAL A 112 -43.12 -5.03 47.26
CA VAL A 112 -44.52 -4.62 47.51
C VAL A 112 -45.62 -5.57 47.00
N ILE A 113 -45.97 -6.47 47.93
CA ILE A 113 -47.30 -7.07 48.12
C ILE A 113 -48.34 -5.95 48.24
N GLN A 114 -49.40 -5.98 47.42
CA GLN A 114 -50.70 -5.48 47.84
C GLN A 114 -51.86 -6.25 47.18
N SER A 115 -52.68 -6.81 48.07
CA SER A 115 -53.98 -7.46 47.93
C SER A 115 -55.04 -6.68 47.13
N SER A 116 -55.95 -7.36 46.42
CA SER A 116 -57.39 -7.32 46.73
C SER A 116 -58.26 -8.19 45.82
N ASN A 117 -59.23 -8.86 46.47
CA ASN A 117 -60.37 -9.63 45.99
C ASN A 117 -61.03 -9.19 44.66
N ARG A 118 -61.43 -10.16 43.83
CA ARG A 118 -62.79 -10.72 43.85
C ARG A 118 -62.87 -12.03 43.06
#